data_AF-A0A0D0ANB8-F1
#
_entry.id   AF-A0A0D0ANB8-F1
#
_cell.length_a   1.000
_cell.length_b   1.000
_cell.length_c   1.000
_cell.angle_alpha   90.00
_cell.angle_beta   90.00
_cell.angle_gamma   90.00
#
_symmetry.space_group_name_H-M   'P 1'
#
loop_
_entity.id
_entity.type
_entity.pdbx_description
1 polymer ?
#
loop_
_entity_poly.entity_id
_entity_poly.type
_entity_poly.pdbx_seq_one_letter_code
_entity_poly.pdbx_strand_id
1 'polypeptide(L)'
;MLDQDLSGVDTSFSINDIELIDIFTRTHTHLQPLPSHQYPNETLIHYGYIGCAPMYPSVAISLRTLAAYRQLHRMCPRFSIQSQCKALCYLHDVPYRPYLKKQFSSAYDASLKIIHRVNQRLCRALKWDTLNWRLLNSCPTCFYKLDDEPTLEFEWLVSIDGNNSLKRWDSTIYGTTARSDSRTARSDYWIHASDVDKFQDEVNSRRSDDDWHDEPTDTNLPGAFSCVNRWRNAGPETRKKMFAVFEESGIFIASCRHRFGLLACDMIRSGEL
;
A
#
# COMPACT_ATOMS: atom_id res chain seq x y z
N MET A 1 25.53 -42.87 24.36
CA MET A 1 24.51 -43.93 24.56
C MET A 1 23.23 -43.22 24.98
N LEU A 2 22.34 -42.81 24.09
CA LEU A 2 22.00 -43.27 22.75
C LEU A 2 22.05 -42.11 21.76
N ASP A 3 22.92 -42.22 20.77
CA ASP A 3 22.65 -41.66 19.44
C ASP A 3 21.46 -42.44 18.89
N GLN A 4 20.37 -41.74 18.56
CA GLN A 4 19.36 -42.28 17.67
C GLN A 4 19.49 -41.55 16.34
N ASP A 5 20.10 -42.27 15.41
CA ASP A 5 20.07 -42.04 13.98
C ASP A 5 18.64 -41.67 13.53
N LEU A 6 18.46 -40.41 13.16
CA LEU A 6 17.39 -40.04 12.24
C LEU A 6 17.85 -40.43 10.83
N SER A 7 17.86 -41.74 10.58
CA SER A 7 17.98 -42.32 9.25
C SER A 7 16.89 -41.72 8.35
N GLY A 8 17.33 -41.16 7.23
CA GLY A 8 16.52 -40.40 6.27
C GLY A 8 15.24 -41.11 5.86
N VAL A 9 14.14 -40.40 6.03
CA VAL A 9 12.95 -40.64 5.23
C VAL A 9 13.20 -39.94 3.90
N ASP A 10 13.56 -40.71 2.87
CA ASP A 10 13.60 -40.26 1.48
C ASP A 10 12.17 -39.97 1.01
N THR A 11 11.61 -38.83 1.44
CA THR A 11 10.43 -38.24 0.81
C THR A 11 10.89 -37.41 -0.39
N SER A 12 11.45 -38.07 -1.41
CA SER A 12 11.73 -37.42 -2.69
C SER A 12 10.41 -37.18 -3.41
N PHE A 13 9.68 -36.12 -3.05
CA PHE A 13 8.58 -35.66 -3.89
C PHE A 13 9.18 -35.18 -5.21
N SER A 14 8.69 -35.71 -6.32
CA SER A 14 9.14 -35.30 -7.65
C SER A 14 8.13 -34.34 -8.26
N ILE A 15 8.59 -33.19 -8.75
CA ILE A 15 7.73 -32.25 -9.48
C ILE A 15 7.77 -32.63 -10.96
N ASN A 16 6.79 -33.43 -11.36
CA ASN A 16 6.65 -33.91 -12.73
C ASN A 16 5.67 -33.01 -13.49
N ASP A 17 5.99 -32.73 -14.76
CA ASP A 17 5.10 -32.06 -15.71
C ASP A 17 4.53 -30.71 -15.20
N ILE A 18 5.39 -29.90 -14.56
CA ILE A 18 5.00 -28.57 -14.12
C ILE A 18 5.10 -27.58 -15.27
N GLU A 19 4.04 -26.78 -15.42
CA GLU A 19 4.02 -25.66 -16.35
C GLU A 19 4.74 -24.46 -15.74
N LEU A 20 5.85 -24.05 -16.36
CA LEU A 20 6.63 -22.89 -16.01
C LEU A 20 6.28 -21.72 -16.94
N ILE A 21 5.80 -20.63 -16.35
CA ILE A 21 5.43 -19.40 -17.06
C ILE A 21 6.46 -18.32 -16.71
N ASP A 22 7.23 -17.91 -17.70
CA ASP A 22 8.08 -16.73 -17.67
C ASP A 22 7.64 -15.74 -18.75
N ILE A 23 8.01 -14.46 -18.63
CA ILE A 23 7.61 -13.40 -19.56
C ILE A 23 7.89 -13.73 -21.03
N PHE A 24 8.95 -14.49 -21.32
CA PHE A 24 9.33 -14.86 -22.69
C PHE A 24 9.10 -16.33 -23.04
N THR A 25 8.99 -17.21 -22.04
CA THR A 25 8.93 -18.66 -22.27
C THR A 25 7.83 -19.32 -21.47
N ARG A 26 7.13 -20.25 -22.09
CA ARG A 26 6.15 -21.12 -21.45
C ARG A 26 6.49 -22.56 -21.78
N THR A 27 6.83 -23.36 -20.77
CA THR A 27 7.35 -24.72 -20.97
C THR A 27 6.87 -25.67 -19.89
N HIS A 28 6.69 -26.94 -20.26
CA HIS A 28 6.47 -28.03 -19.31
C HIS A 28 7.79 -28.69 -18.99
N THR A 29 8.07 -28.89 -17.69
CA THR A 29 9.36 -29.42 -17.25
C THR A 29 9.22 -30.38 -16.09
N HIS A 30 10.29 -31.14 -15.87
CA HIS A 30 10.53 -31.90 -14.65
C HIS A 30 11.56 -31.15 -13.82
N LEU A 31 11.31 -30.98 -12.52
CA LEU A 31 12.26 -30.36 -11.60
C LEU A 31 12.70 -31.35 -10.52
N GLN A 32 14.02 -31.50 -10.40
CA GLN A 32 14.65 -32.31 -9.36
C GLN A 32 14.74 -31.50 -8.06
N PRO A 33 14.19 -32.00 -6.93
CA PRO A 33 14.37 -31.38 -5.62
C PRO A 33 15.82 -31.55 -5.12
N LEU A 34 16.29 -30.62 -4.31
CA LEU A 34 17.51 -30.81 -3.52
C LEU A 34 17.21 -31.66 -2.28
N PRO A 35 18.20 -32.39 -1.72
CA PRO A 35 18.00 -33.19 -0.51
C PRO A 35 17.47 -32.40 0.70
N SER A 36 17.73 -31.09 0.75
CA SER A 36 17.23 -30.21 1.80
C SER A 36 15.80 -29.74 1.61
N HIS A 37 15.19 -29.93 0.43
CA HIS A 37 13.84 -29.46 0.16
C HIS A 37 12.80 -30.43 0.74
N GLN A 38 11.87 -29.87 1.51
CA GLN A 38 10.75 -30.61 2.12
C GLN A 38 9.43 -30.37 1.37
N TYR A 39 9.31 -29.25 0.65
CA TYR A 39 8.08 -28.89 -0.06
C TYR A 39 8.31 -28.53 -1.54
N PRO A 40 7.34 -28.78 -2.44
CA PRO A 40 7.46 -28.43 -3.87
C PRO A 40 7.81 -26.97 -4.13
N ASN A 41 7.27 -26.06 -3.32
CA ASN A 41 7.54 -24.63 -3.46
C ASN A 41 8.98 -24.23 -3.10
N GLU A 42 9.71 -25.04 -2.32
CA GLU A 42 11.14 -24.82 -2.05
C GLU A 42 11.99 -25.17 -3.28
N THR A 43 11.65 -26.26 -3.96
CA THR A 43 12.24 -26.56 -5.27
C THR A 43 11.92 -25.47 -6.28
N LEU A 44 10.66 -25.03 -6.38
CA LEU A 44 10.29 -23.98 -7.33
C LEU A 44 11.02 -22.67 -7.09
N ILE A 45 11.13 -22.22 -5.84
CA ILE A 45 11.82 -20.98 -5.53
C ILE A 45 13.32 -21.10 -5.83
N HIS A 46 13.92 -22.28 -5.62
CA HIS A 46 15.31 -22.55 -5.99
C HIS A 46 15.56 -22.37 -7.49
N TYR A 47 14.62 -22.81 -8.34
CA TYR A 47 14.65 -22.57 -9.79
C TYR A 47 14.15 -21.17 -10.22
N GLY A 48 13.78 -20.30 -9.28
CA GLY A 48 13.35 -18.93 -9.58
C GLY A 48 11.86 -18.78 -9.94
N TYR A 49 11.01 -19.71 -9.49
CA TYR A 49 9.56 -19.73 -9.74
C TYR A 49 8.76 -19.75 -8.43
N ILE A 50 7.50 -19.30 -8.49
CA ILE A 50 6.54 -19.43 -7.40
C ILE A 50 5.34 -20.23 -7.90
N GLY A 51 5.01 -21.31 -7.18
CA GLY A 51 3.85 -22.13 -7.47
C GLY A 51 2.54 -21.39 -7.22
N CYS A 52 1.54 -21.67 -8.06
CA CYS A 52 0.20 -21.11 -7.95
C CYS A 52 -0.67 -21.82 -6.87
N ALA A 53 -0.15 -22.88 -6.24
CA ALA A 53 -0.79 -23.65 -5.18
C ALA A 53 0.24 -24.06 -4.10
N PRO A 54 -0.18 -24.19 -2.83
CA PRO A 54 0.75 -24.41 -1.71
C PRO A 54 1.32 -25.84 -1.64
N MET A 55 0.50 -26.85 -1.92
CA MET A 55 0.87 -28.26 -1.75
C MET A 55 1.21 -28.95 -3.07
N TYR A 56 0.37 -28.75 -4.10
CA TYR A 56 0.50 -29.43 -5.38
C TYR A 56 0.46 -28.41 -6.52
N PRO A 57 1.55 -27.65 -6.74
CA PRO A 57 1.60 -26.71 -7.84
C PRO A 57 1.69 -27.47 -9.17
N SER A 58 0.73 -27.23 -10.08
CA SER A 58 0.81 -27.67 -11.49
C SER A 58 1.30 -26.56 -12.41
N VAL A 59 1.25 -25.32 -11.95
CA VAL A 59 1.70 -24.12 -12.66
C VAL A 59 2.55 -23.29 -11.70
N ALA A 60 3.66 -22.78 -12.20
CA ALA A 60 4.49 -21.82 -11.49
C ALA A 60 4.89 -20.64 -12.37
N ILE A 61 4.99 -19.46 -11.76
CA ILE A 61 5.28 -18.21 -12.45
C ILE A 61 6.66 -17.73 -12.01
N SER A 62 7.48 -17.31 -12.96
CA SER A 62 8.84 -16.86 -12.65
C SER A 62 8.83 -15.62 -11.76
N LEU A 63 9.80 -15.55 -10.85
CA LEU A 63 10.04 -14.38 -10.00
C LEU A 63 10.24 -13.12 -10.84
N ARG A 64 10.90 -13.25 -11.99
CA ARG A 64 11.11 -12.15 -12.95
C ARG A 64 9.79 -11.60 -13.48
N THR A 65 8.87 -12.47 -13.88
CA THR A 65 7.53 -12.06 -14.36
C THR A 65 6.75 -11.32 -13.27
N LEU A 66 6.75 -11.86 -12.05
CA LEU A 66 6.07 -11.25 -10.90
C LEU A 66 6.71 -9.90 -10.53
N ALA A 67 8.03 -9.79 -10.57
CA ALA A 67 8.77 -8.56 -10.31
C ALA A 67 8.52 -7.50 -11.40
N ALA A 68 8.49 -7.90 -12.67
CA ALA A 68 8.17 -7.02 -13.79
C ALA A 68 6.75 -6.46 -13.66
N TYR A 69 5.77 -7.33 -13.37
CA TYR A 69 4.40 -6.89 -13.10
C TYR A 69 4.33 -5.90 -11.95
N ARG A 70 5.08 -6.13 -10.86
CA ARG A 70 5.14 -5.21 -9.72
C ARG A 70 5.60 -3.80 -10.12
N GLN A 71 6.61 -3.68 -10.99
CA GLN A 71 7.07 -2.37 -11.44
C GLN A 71 6.08 -1.71 -12.41
N LEU A 72 5.50 -2.48 -13.34
CA LEU A 72 4.47 -1.98 -14.26
C LEU A 72 3.25 -1.45 -13.50
N HIS A 73 2.80 -2.18 -12.48
CA HIS A 73 1.66 -1.77 -11.65
C HIS A 73 1.96 -0.54 -10.79
N ARG A 74 3.22 -0.32 -10.39
CA ARG A 74 3.62 0.90 -9.68
C ARG A 74 3.51 2.14 -10.57
N MET A 75 3.91 2.03 -11.83
CA MET A 75 3.84 3.13 -12.81
C MET A 75 2.43 3.36 -13.33
N CYS A 76 1.66 2.28 -13.48
CA CYS A 76 0.28 2.33 -13.95
C CYS A 76 -0.61 1.45 -13.06
N PRO A 77 -1.18 2.00 -11.98
CA PRO A 77 -2.08 1.25 -11.09
C PRO A 77 -3.34 0.71 -11.80
N ARG A 78 -3.69 1.25 -12.97
CA ARG A 78 -4.79 0.73 -13.82
C ARG A 78 -4.43 -0.56 -14.54
N PHE A 79 -3.14 -0.94 -14.58
CA PHE A 79 -2.68 -2.15 -15.24
C PHE A 79 -2.96 -3.40 -14.38
N SER A 80 -4.19 -3.91 -14.51
CA SER A 80 -4.70 -5.01 -13.70
C SER A 80 -3.96 -6.35 -13.91
N ILE A 81 -4.09 -7.27 -12.94
CA ILE A 81 -3.63 -8.66 -13.05
C ILE A 81 -4.23 -9.34 -14.29
N GLN A 82 -5.49 -9.05 -14.61
CA GLN A 82 -6.15 -9.61 -15.78
C GLN A 82 -5.49 -9.12 -17.08
N SER A 83 -5.13 -7.84 -17.15
CA SER A 83 -4.40 -7.27 -18.28
C SER A 83 -3.03 -7.94 -18.45
N GLN A 84 -2.30 -8.15 -17.34
CA GLN A 84 -1.04 -8.88 -17.36
C GLN A 84 -1.20 -10.33 -17.83
N CYS A 85 -2.21 -11.05 -17.33
CA CYS A 85 -2.47 -12.43 -17.75
C CYS A 85 -2.80 -12.51 -19.25
N LYS A 86 -3.60 -11.56 -19.78
CA LYS A 86 -3.86 -11.46 -21.21
C LYS A 86 -2.58 -11.18 -22.00
N ALA A 87 -1.74 -10.25 -21.54
CA ALA A 87 -0.46 -9.95 -22.19
C ALA A 87 0.43 -11.19 -22.28
N LEU A 88 0.59 -11.94 -21.18
CA LEU A 88 1.30 -13.22 -21.18
C LEU A 88 0.67 -14.23 -22.14
N CYS A 89 -0.66 -14.30 -22.19
CA CYS A 89 -1.35 -15.20 -23.11
C CYS A 89 -1.04 -14.86 -24.58
N TYR A 90 -1.07 -13.57 -24.95
CA TYR A 90 -0.70 -13.14 -26.31
C TYR A 90 0.78 -13.39 -26.61
N LEU A 91 1.68 -13.17 -25.65
CA LEU A 91 3.12 -13.44 -25.82
C LEU A 91 3.43 -14.92 -26.03
N HIS A 92 2.62 -15.82 -25.47
CA HIS A 92 2.80 -17.27 -25.58
C HIS A 92 1.88 -17.94 -26.61
N ASP A 93 1.13 -17.15 -27.39
CA ASP A 93 0.17 -17.63 -28.38
C ASP A 93 -0.85 -18.65 -27.82
N VAL A 94 -1.46 -18.30 -26.68
CA VAL A 94 -2.48 -19.13 -26.02
C VAL A 94 -3.76 -18.34 -25.73
N PRO A 95 -4.93 -18.99 -25.71
CA PRO A 95 -6.17 -18.32 -25.35
C PRO A 95 -6.22 -18.00 -23.85
N TYR A 96 -6.64 -16.77 -23.52
CA TYR A 96 -6.89 -16.39 -22.13
C TYR A 96 -8.01 -17.22 -21.51
N ARG A 97 -7.77 -17.73 -20.30
CA ARG A 97 -8.76 -18.41 -19.47
C ARG A 97 -8.94 -17.67 -18.14
N PRO A 98 -10.17 -17.49 -17.63
CA PRO A 98 -10.41 -16.74 -16.39
C PRO A 98 -9.65 -17.25 -15.15
N TYR A 99 -9.36 -18.55 -15.06
CA TYR A 99 -8.63 -19.13 -13.93
C TYR A 99 -7.17 -18.64 -13.84
N LEU A 100 -6.56 -18.20 -14.95
CA LEU A 100 -5.18 -17.71 -14.99
C LEU A 100 -4.99 -16.49 -14.09
N LYS A 101 -6.02 -15.63 -14.01
CA LYS A 101 -6.05 -14.49 -13.08
C LYS A 101 -5.88 -14.95 -11.63
N LYS A 102 -6.57 -16.03 -11.24
CA LYS A 102 -6.51 -16.56 -9.87
C LYS A 102 -5.13 -17.16 -9.59
N GLN A 103 -4.60 -17.94 -10.53
CA GLN A 103 -3.25 -18.51 -10.43
C GLN A 103 -2.18 -17.41 -10.28
N PHE A 104 -2.23 -16.40 -11.15
CA PHE A 104 -1.32 -15.26 -11.09
C PHE A 104 -1.44 -14.49 -9.77
N SER A 105 -2.67 -14.20 -9.32
CA SER A 105 -2.91 -13.53 -8.04
C SER A 105 -2.31 -14.31 -6.87
N SER A 106 -2.54 -15.63 -6.80
CA SER A 106 -2.00 -16.48 -5.74
C SER A 106 -0.47 -16.43 -5.69
N ALA A 107 0.20 -16.59 -6.84
CA ALA A 107 1.66 -16.54 -6.92
C ALA A 107 2.19 -15.13 -6.60
N TYR A 108 1.50 -14.08 -7.07
CA TYR A 108 1.87 -12.69 -6.79
C TYR A 108 1.76 -12.35 -5.30
N ASP A 109 0.66 -12.72 -4.65
CA ASP A 109 0.46 -12.50 -3.22
C ASP A 109 1.52 -13.23 -2.36
N ALA A 110 1.83 -14.48 -2.72
CA ALA A 110 2.91 -15.24 -2.11
C ALA A 110 4.26 -14.53 -2.29
N SER A 111 4.57 -14.05 -3.50
CA SER A 111 5.80 -13.30 -3.79
C SER A 111 5.92 -12.03 -2.94
N LEU A 112 4.84 -11.26 -2.83
CA LEU A 112 4.81 -10.05 -2.02
C LEU A 112 4.99 -10.35 -0.53
N LYS A 113 4.45 -11.49 -0.05
CA LYS A 113 4.62 -11.91 1.34
C LYS A 113 6.05 -12.35 1.63
N ILE A 114 6.69 -13.08 0.71
CA ILE A 114 8.10 -13.46 0.81
C ILE A 114 8.98 -12.21 0.86
N ILE A 115 8.83 -11.30 -0.10
CA ILE A 115 9.62 -10.06 -0.15
C ILE A 115 9.43 -9.23 1.13
N HIS A 116 8.21 -9.13 1.62
CA HIS A 116 7.93 -8.41 2.87
C HIS A 116 8.64 -9.06 4.07
N ARG A 117 8.59 -10.39 4.22
CA ARG A 117 9.28 -11.10 5.30
C ARG A 117 10.80 -10.99 5.20
N VAL A 118 11.35 -11.03 3.99
CA VAL A 118 12.78 -10.80 3.75
C VAL A 118 13.17 -9.39 4.17
N ASN A 119 12.41 -8.37 3.75
CA ASN A 119 12.63 -6.99 4.19
C ASN A 119 12.56 -6.84 5.71
N GLN A 120 11.61 -7.48 6.39
CA GLN A 120 11.54 -7.46 7.85
C GLN A 120 12.80 -8.07 8.51
N ARG A 121 13.31 -9.18 7.98
CA ARG A 121 14.56 -9.79 8.46
C ARG A 121 15.76 -8.88 8.22
N LEU A 122 15.83 -8.24 7.05
CA LEU A 122 16.87 -7.27 6.72
C LEU A 122 16.81 -6.05 7.65
N CYS A 123 15.63 -5.47 7.87
CA CYS A 123 15.45 -4.36 8.80
C CYS A 123 15.95 -4.73 10.21
N ARG A 124 15.60 -5.91 10.73
CA ARG A 124 16.09 -6.39 12.03
C ARG A 124 17.61 -6.54 12.06
N ALA A 125 18.19 -7.16 11.03
CA ALA A 125 19.64 -7.35 10.95
C ALA A 125 20.41 -6.02 10.90
N LEU A 126 19.83 -5.02 10.25
CA LEU A 126 20.38 -3.67 10.14
C LEU A 126 19.98 -2.73 11.31
N LYS A 127 19.20 -3.23 12.28
CA LYS A 127 18.63 -2.45 13.40
C LYS A 127 17.77 -1.27 12.95
N TRP A 128 17.06 -1.44 11.84
CA TRP A 128 16.12 -0.49 11.23
C TRP A 128 14.67 -0.74 11.63
N ASP A 129 14.44 -1.54 12.68
CA ASP A 129 13.13 -1.93 13.19
C ASP A 129 12.76 -1.24 14.51
N THR A 130 13.54 -0.23 14.94
CA THR A 130 13.21 0.58 16.12
C THR A 130 11.97 1.44 15.87
N LEU A 131 11.33 1.89 16.95
CA LEU A 131 10.18 2.78 16.87
C LEU A 131 10.51 4.02 16.02
N ASN A 132 9.64 4.33 15.05
CA ASN A 132 9.77 5.47 14.13
C ASN A 132 11.07 5.50 13.31
N TRP A 133 11.81 4.39 13.19
CA TRP A 133 13.10 4.37 12.48
C TRP A 133 12.97 4.95 11.06
N ARG A 134 11.96 4.51 10.30
CA ARG A 134 11.73 5.04 8.95
C ARG A 134 11.48 6.53 8.99
N LEU A 135 10.59 7.03 9.86
CA LEU A 135 10.26 8.46 9.92
C LEU A 135 11.51 9.30 10.17
N LEU A 136 12.35 8.88 11.14
CA LEU A 136 13.61 9.54 11.49
C LEU A 136 14.71 9.43 10.42
N ASN A 137 14.56 8.55 9.44
CA ASN A 137 15.58 8.31 8.41
C ASN A 137 15.02 8.41 6.97
N SER A 138 13.80 8.93 6.80
CA SER A 138 13.09 8.91 5.50
C SER A 138 13.73 9.87 4.50
N CYS A 139 14.08 11.07 4.95
CA CYS A 139 14.65 12.12 4.11
C CYS A 139 16.06 12.44 4.62
N PRO A 140 17.12 12.03 3.89
CA PRO A 140 18.49 12.34 4.27
C PRO A 140 18.70 13.83 4.53
N THR A 141 18.17 14.70 3.65
CA THR A 141 18.33 16.16 3.79
C THR A 141 17.57 16.77 4.97
N CYS A 142 16.57 16.09 5.54
CA CYS A 142 15.87 16.60 6.73
C CYS A 142 16.43 16.05 8.03
N PHE A 143 16.99 14.83 8.03
CA PHE A 143 17.30 14.11 9.27
C PHE A 143 18.77 13.76 9.44
N TYR A 144 19.59 13.90 8.40
CA TYR A 144 21.03 13.69 8.49
C TYR A 144 21.72 15.04 8.72
N LYS A 145 22.13 15.30 9.98
CA LYS A 145 22.86 16.51 10.37
C LYS A 145 24.36 16.31 10.28
N LEU A 146 25.08 17.29 9.78
CA LEU A 146 26.55 17.30 9.77
C LEU A 146 27.09 17.91 11.08
N ASP A 147 28.32 17.53 11.46
CA ASP A 147 28.94 17.98 12.72
C ASP A 147 29.07 19.51 12.80
N ASP A 148 29.28 20.18 11.67
CA ASP A 148 29.46 21.63 11.56
C ASP A 148 28.20 22.38 11.10
N GLU A 149 27.03 21.72 11.10
CA GLU A 149 25.78 22.35 10.65
C GLU A 149 25.25 23.35 11.69
N PRO A 150 24.96 24.60 11.32
CA PRO A 150 24.43 25.59 12.26
C PRO A 150 23.02 25.18 12.72
N THR A 151 22.75 25.36 14.02
CA THR A 151 21.41 25.13 14.57
C THR A 151 20.40 26.05 13.90
N LEU A 152 19.41 25.48 13.23
CA LEU A 152 18.31 26.21 12.62
C LEU A 152 17.19 26.41 13.65
N GLU A 153 16.52 27.57 13.60
CA GLU A 153 15.30 27.82 14.39
C GLU A 153 14.19 26.82 14.02
N PHE A 154 14.10 26.49 12.73
CA PHE A 154 13.21 25.47 12.20
C PHE A 154 14.02 24.43 11.42
N GLU A 155 14.14 23.22 11.98
CA GLU A 155 15.02 22.17 11.42
C GLU A 155 14.44 21.50 10.17
N TRP A 156 13.11 21.44 10.05
CA TRP A 156 12.46 20.78 8.93
C TRP A 156 11.06 21.35 8.68
N LEU A 157 10.66 21.32 7.41
CA LEU A 157 9.39 21.83 6.93
C LEU A 157 8.54 20.68 6.41
N VAL A 158 7.32 20.58 6.95
CA VAL A 158 6.34 19.55 6.59
C VAL A 158 5.14 20.21 5.95
N SER A 159 4.71 19.67 4.82
CA SER A 159 3.45 20.00 4.16
C SER A 159 2.48 18.85 4.39
N ILE A 160 1.29 19.19 4.84
CA ILE A 160 0.21 18.24 5.12
C ILE A 160 -0.96 18.62 4.22
N ASP A 161 -1.51 17.64 3.51
CA ASP A 161 -2.68 17.86 2.65
C ASP A 161 -3.61 16.64 2.68
N GLY A 162 -4.90 16.91 2.47
CA GLY A 162 -5.99 15.93 2.49
C GLY A 162 -6.53 15.66 1.09
N ASN A 163 -6.74 14.38 0.77
CA ASN A 163 -7.41 13.96 -0.46
C ASN A 163 -8.81 13.44 -0.17
N ASN A 164 -9.81 14.29 -0.45
CA ASN A 164 -11.24 14.01 -0.24
C ASN A 164 -11.91 13.17 -1.34
N SER A 165 -11.13 12.61 -2.28
CA SER A 165 -11.70 11.83 -3.40
C SER A 165 -11.82 10.34 -3.09
N LEU A 166 -11.12 9.85 -2.06
CA LEU A 166 -11.04 8.44 -1.69
C LEU A 166 -12.08 8.08 -0.63
N LYS A 167 -13.36 8.19 -1.02
CA LYS A 167 -14.49 8.02 -0.08
C LYS A 167 -14.93 6.57 0.03
N ARG A 168 -15.11 6.08 1.26
CA ARG A 168 -15.74 4.80 1.58
C ARG A 168 -17.08 5.03 2.26
N TRP A 169 -18.14 4.46 1.70
CA TRP A 169 -19.47 4.51 2.29
C TRP A 169 -19.52 3.78 3.62
N ASP A 170 -20.25 4.35 4.58
CA ASP A 170 -20.57 3.63 5.81
C ASP A 170 -21.52 2.48 5.47
N SER A 171 -21.16 1.27 5.89
CA SER A 171 -21.92 0.05 5.64
C SER A 171 -23.37 0.10 6.16
N THR A 172 -23.62 0.91 7.19
CA THR A 172 -24.96 1.12 7.77
C THR A 172 -25.92 1.79 6.80
N ILE A 173 -25.43 2.58 5.84
CA ILE A 173 -26.26 3.28 4.84
C ILE A 173 -27.01 2.29 3.94
N TYR A 174 -26.43 1.13 3.67
CA TYR A 174 -27.04 0.09 2.83
C TYR A 174 -27.74 -1.00 3.64
N GLY A 175 -27.82 -0.87 4.97
CA GLY A 175 -28.35 -1.92 5.85
C GLY A 175 -27.50 -3.20 5.83
N THR A 176 -26.26 -3.13 5.36
CA THR A 176 -25.35 -4.27 5.27
C THR A 176 -24.37 -4.28 6.43
N THR A 177 -24.11 -5.45 7.00
CA THR A 177 -23.01 -5.59 7.96
C THR A 177 -21.68 -5.36 7.26
N ALA A 178 -20.83 -4.49 7.82
CA ALA A 178 -19.47 -4.30 7.34
C ALA A 178 -18.76 -5.65 7.21
N ARG A 179 -18.13 -5.89 6.05
CA ARG A 179 -17.27 -7.05 5.90
C ARG A 179 -16.04 -6.84 6.78
N SER A 180 -15.84 -7.72 7.75
CA SER A 180 -14.63 -7.69 8.57
C SER A 180 -13.40 -7.82 7.67
N ASP A 181 -12.54 -6.80 7.72
CA ASP A 181 -11.22 -6.81 7.08
C ASP A 181 -10.15 -6.79 8.18
N SER A 182 -9.47 -7.93 8.35
CA SER A 182 -8.39 -8.07 9.34
C SER A 182 -7.04 -7.59 8.83
N ARG A 183 -6.97 -7.07 7.59
CA ARG A 183 -5.71 -6.62 7.01
C ARG A 183 -5.30 -5.29 7.64
N THR A 184 -4.07 -5.24 8.11
CA THR A 184 -3.43 -4.00 8.58
C THR A 184 -2.41 -3.50 7.56
N ALA A 185 -2.13 -2.19 7.61
CA ALA A 185 -1.05 -1.61 6.83
C ALA A 185 0.27 -2.33 7.13
N ARG A 186 0.99 -2.74 6.09
CA ARG A 186 2.29 -3.41 6.22
C ARG A 186 3.46 -2.45 6.49
N SER A 187 3.19 -1.15 6.43
CA SER A 187 4.16 -0.08 6.57
C SER A 187 3.78 0.83 7.72
N ASP A 188 4.79 1.35 8.39
CA ASP A 188 4.72 2.39 9.43
C ASP A 188 4.51 3.81 8.87
N TYR A 189 4.04 3.94 7.62
CA TYR A 189 3.50 5.21 7.11
C TYR A 189 2.15 5.53 7.74
N TRP A 190 1.35 4.51 8.03
CA TRP A 190 -0.02 4.66 8.47
C TRP A 190 -0.11 4.86 9.97
N ILE A 191 -0.69 5.99 10.38
CA ILE A 191 -1.04 6.27 11.78
C ILE A 191 -2.35 5.53 12.09
N HIS A 192 -2.42 4.88 13.26
CA HIS A 192 -3.64 4.19 13.68
C HIS A 192 -4.72 5.19 14.10
N ALA A 193 -5.98 4.86 13.83
CA ALA A 193 -7.13 5.66 14.26
C ALA A 193 -7.08 5.97 15.76
N SER A 194 -6.78 4.97 16.59
CA SER A 194 -6.64 5.13 18.05
C SER A 194 -5.58 6.15 18.50
N ASP A 195 -4.57 6.42 17.66
CA ASP A 195 -3.58 7.45 17.95
C ASP A 195 -4.08 8.86 17.58
N VAL A 196 -4.91 8.96 16.55
CA VAL A 196 -5.56 10.21 16.11
C VAL A 196 -6.72 10.57 17.03
N ASP A 197 -7.52 9.58 17.46
CA ASP A 197 -8.73 9.78 18.29
C ASP A 197 -8.43 10.44 19.64
N LYS A 198 -7.18 10.35 20.13
CA LYS A 198 -6.71 11.07 21.33
C LYS A 198 -6.88 12.60 21.21
N PHE A 199 -6.91 13.10 19.98
CA PHE A 199 -6.98 14.53 19.64
C PHE A 199 -8.40 14.97 19.23
N GLN A 200 -9.40 14.08 19.26
CA GLN A 200 -10.74 14.35 18.71
C GLN A 200 -11.43 15.59 19.33
N ASP A 201 -11.12 15.91 20.60
CA ASP A 201 -11.74 16.99 21.37
C ASP A 201 -10.77 18.15 21.66
N GLU A 202 -9.54 18.11 21.13
CA GLU A 202 -8.52 19.13 21.43
C GLU A 202 -8.81 20.48 20.78
N VAL A 203 -9.47 20.45 19.62
CA VAL A 203 -10.00 21.66 19.01
C VAL A 203 -11.34 21.93 19.70
N ASN A 204 -11.29 22.59 20.86
CA ASN A 204 -12.48 23.23 21.41
C ASN A 204 -13.12 24.00 20.25
N SER A 205 -14.34 23.61 19.85
CA SER A 205 -15.18 24.46 19.03
C SER A 205 -15.11 25.84 19.69
N ARG A 206 -14.46 26.80 19.03
CA ARG A 206 -14.53 28.17 19.49
C ARG A 206 -15.99 28.55 19.31
N ARG A 207 -16.79 28.36 20.37
CA ARG A 207 -17.91 29.25 20.67
C ARG A 207 -17.30 30.60 20.99
N SER A 208 -16.89 31.31 19.96
CA SER A 208 -16.48 32.71 20.04
C SER A 208 -16.45 33.24 18.63
N ASP A 209 -17.40 34.14 18.36
CA ASP A 209 -17.46 35.04 17.21
C ASP A 209 -16.31 34.88 16.23
N ASP A 210 -16.60 34.19 15.13
CA ASP A 210 -15.95 34.39 13.85
C ASP A 210 -16.15 35.86 13.43
N ASP A 211 -15.34 36.73 14.02
CA ASP A 211 -15.22 38.18 13.73
C ASP A 211 -14.52 38.42 12.38
N TRP A 212 -14.82 37.56 11.39
CA TRP A 212 -14.58 37.87 10.00
C TRP A 212 -15.69 38.85 9.58
N HIS A 213 -15.48 40.12 9.89
CA HIS A 213 -16.20 41.18 9.20
C HIS A 213 -15.84 41.09 7.71
N ASP A 214 -16.81 40.71 6.90
CA ASP A 214 -16.78 41.04 5.47
C ASP A 214 -16.50 42.54 5.39
N GLU A 215 -15.37 42.94 4.78
CA GLU A 215 -15.17 44.36 4.46
C GLU A 215 -16.42 44.83 3.70
N PRO A 216 -17.04 45.95 4.11
CA PRO A 216 -18.25 46.41 3.46
C PRO A 216 -17.89 46.68 2.00
N THR A 217 -18.42 45.85 1.10
CA THR A 217 -18.35 46.06 -0.34
C THR A 217 -18.82 47.48 -0.61
N ASP A 218 -17.88 48.36 -0.96
CA ASP A 218 -18.17 49.72 -1.34
C ASP A 218 -19.07 49.67 -2.58
N THR A 219 -20.35 49.97 -2.40
CA THR A 219 -21.43 49.76 -3.38
C THR A 219 -21.35 50.70 -4.60
N ASN A 220 -20.20 51.31 -4.87
CA ASN A 220 -20.04 52.35 -5.89
C ASN A 220 -18.95 52.08 -6.96
N LEU A 221 -18.59 50.83 -7.23
CA LEU A 221 -17.77 50.49 -8.40
C LEU A 221 -18.60 49.72 -9.45
N PRO A 222 -18.95 50.33 -10.60
CA PRO A 222 -19.58 49.61 -11.69
C PRO A 222 -18.54 48.73 -12.37
N GLY A 223 -18.64 47.41 -12.17
CA GLY A 223 -17.94 46.42 -12.98
C GLY A 223 -16.82 45.62 -12.31
N ALA A 224 -16.86 45.39 -10.99
CA ALA A 224 -15.96 44.41 -10.38
C ALA A 224 -16.39 42.99 -10.78
N PHE A 225 -15.63 42.35 -11.67
CA PHE A 225 -15.74 40.92 -11.96
C PHE A 225 -15.46 40.13 -10.68
N SER A 226 -16.52 39.72 -9.99
CA SER A 226 -16.41 38.93 -8.76
C SER A 226 -16.07 37.47 -9.08
N CYS A 227 -14.79 37.19 -9.36
CA CYS A 227 -14.26 35.83 -9.36
C CYS A 227 -14.57 35.13 -8.02
N VAL A 228 -14.65 35.90 -6.94
CA VAL A 228 -15.02 35.48 -5.58
C VAL A 228 -16.43 34.87 -5.52
N ASN A 229 -17.44 35.47 -6.20
CA ASN A 229 -18.81 34.95 -6.19
C ASN A 229 -18.99 33.61 -6.96
N ARG A 230 -18.02 33.22 -7.78
CA ARG A 230 -18.02 31.92 -8.48
C ARG A 230 -17.16 30.86 -7.79
N TRP A 231 -16.35 31.24 -6.81
CA TRP A 231 -15.46 30.31 -6.10
C TRP A 231 -16.25 29.54 -5.03
N ARG A 232 -16.93 28.47 -5.45
CA ARG A 232 -17.74 27.62 -4.55
C ARG A 232 -16.95 26.77 -3.55
N ASN A 233 -15.62 26.67 -3.67
CA ASN A 233 -14.82 25.90 -2.70
C ASN A 233 -14.71 26.58 -1.32
N ALA A 234 -15.02 27.89 -1.23
CA ALA A 234 -14.99 28.67 0.00
C ALA A 234 -16.39 29.15 0.44
N GLY A 235 -17.46 28.46 0.02
CA GLY A 235 -18.80 28.72 0.56
C GLY A 235 -18.87 28.35 2.06
N PRO A 236 -19.77 28.95 2.86
CA PRO A 236 -19.84 28.74 4.31
C PRO A 236 -19.88 27.25 4.63
N GLU A 237 -18.88 26.80 5.40
CA GLU A 237 -18.59 25.38 5.65
C GLU A 237 -19.73 24.65 6.36
N THR A 238 -20.56 25.40 7.09
CA THR A 238 -21.83 24.96 7.70
C THR A 238 -22.81 24.34 6.70
N ARG A 239 -22.69 24.61 5.39
CA ARG A 239 -23.51 23.99 4.33
C ARG A 239 -22.92 22.70 3.77
N LYS A 240 -21.67 22.34 4.11
CA LYS A 240 -21.06 21.05 3.75
C LYS A 240 -21.52 19.94 4.69
N LYS A 241 -22.84 19.65 4.75
CA LYS A 241 -23.39 18.40 5.32
C LYS A 241 -22.98 17.14 4.51
N MET A 242 -21.80 17.15 3.91
CA MET A 242 -21.37 16.25 2.86
C MET A 242 -20.42 15.16 3.38
N PHE A 243 -20.61 14.63 4.60
CA PHE A 243 -19.69 13.60 5.13
C PHE A 243 -20.32 12.51 6.01
N ALA A 244 -21.54 12.66 6.54
CA ALA A 244 -22.12 11.68 7.47
C ALA A 244 -22.44 10.29 6.85
N VAL A 245 -22.43 10.18 5.52
CA VAL A 245 -22.67 8.91 4.80
C VAL A 245 -21.40 8.11 4.56
N PHE A 246 -20.23 8.71 4.79
CA PHE A 246 -18.94 8.07 4.57
C PHE A 246 -18.31 7.70 5.90
N GLU A 247 -17.80 6.46 5.98
CA GLU A 247 -16.97 6.03 7.09
C GLU A 247 -15.57 6.64 6.96
N GLU A 248 -15.01 6.63 5.74
CA GLU A 248 -13.76 7.28 5.38
C GLU A 248 -14.07 8.32 4.28
N SER A 249 -13.72 9.58 4.52
CA SER A 249 -13.96 10.69 3.60
C SER A 249 -12.77 10.97 2.68
N GLY A 250 -11.61 10.38 2.97
CA GLY A 250 -10.36 10.64 2.30
C GLY A 250 -9.14 10.14 3.08
N ILE A 251 -7.97 10.62 2.68
CA ILE A 251 -6.69 10.37 3.35
C ILE A 251 -5.95 11.69 3.59
N PHE A 252 -5.25 11.81 4.71
CA PHE A 252 -4.27 12.86 4.95
C PHE A 252 -2.87 12.32 4.75
N ILE A 253 -2.00 13.10 4.12
CA ILE A 253 -0.59 12.76 3.92
C ILE A 253 0.27 13.92 4.40
N ALA A 254 1.27 13.60 5.22
CA ALA A 254 2.36 14.49 5.55
C ALA A 254 3.58 14.17 4.67
N SER A 255 4.20 15.20 4.10
CA SER A 255 5.42 15.08 3.32
C SER A 255 6.40 16.19 3.65
N CYS A 256 7.70 15.91 3.57
CA CYS A 256 8.71 16.96 3.72
C CYS A 256 8.82 17.79 2.43
N ARG A 257 9.45 18.97 2.51
CA ARG A 257 9.73 19.82 1.34
C ARG A 257 10.50 19.12 0.20
N HIS A 258 11.25 18.05 0.51
CA HIS A 258 12.00 17.25 -0.47
C HIS A 258 11.17 16.10 -1.08
N ARG A 259 9.84 16.10 -0.87
CA ARG A 259 8.86 15.16 -1.44
C ARG A 259 8.96 13.71 -0.95
N PHE A 260 9.59 13.49 0.20
CA PHE A 260 9.47 12.22 0.91
C PHE A 260 8.17 12.21 1.71
N GLY A 261 7.34 11.18 1.49
CA GLY A 261 6.20 10.91 2.35
C GLY A 261 6.69 10.56 3.76
N LEU A 262 6.04 11.14 4.77
CA LEU A 262 6.41 11.00 6.17
C LEU A 262 5.41 10.12 6.88
N LEU A 263 4.13 10.50 6.86
CA LEU A 263 3.03 9.80 7.52
C LEU A 263 1.76 9.93 6.67
N ALA A 264 0.83 9.01 6.87
CA ALA A 264 -0.49 9.02 6.29
C ALA A 264 -1.53 8.59 7.34
N CYS A 265 -2.73 9.11 7.27
CA CYS A 265 -3.86 8.66 8.08
C CYS A 265 -5.17 8.77 7.31
N ASP A 266 -6.17 8.01 7.76
CA ASP A 266 -7.49 7.98 7.14
C ASP A 266 -8.29 9.15 7.71
N MET A 267 -9.06 9.81 6.86
CA MET A 267 -10.05 10.80 7.30
C MET A 267 -11.31 10.06 7.70
N ILE A 268 -11.39 9.62 8.96
CA ILE A 268 -12.50 8.81 9.45
C ILE A 268 -13.60 9.72 9.99
N ARG A 269 -14.81 9.59 9.45
CA ARG A 269 -16.02 10.33 9.88
C ARG A 269 -15.78 11.83 10.12
N SER A 270 -14.89 12.42 9.34
CA SER A 270 -14.52 13.82 9.48
C SER A 270 -15.70 14.69 9.06
N GLY A 271 -16.41 15.27 10.02
CA GLY A 271 -17.00 16.59 9.87
C GLY A 271 -15.96 17.61 10.31
N GLU A 272 -15.88 18.76 9.64
CA GLU A 272 -15.27 19.93 10.28
C GLU A 272 -16.08 20.18 11.57
N LEU A 273 -15.44 20.05 12.74
CA LEU A 273 -16.04 20.25 14.07
C LEU A 273 -16.55 21.68 14.24
#